data_AF-A0A7K4M4R5-F1
#
_entry.id   AF-A0A7K4M4R5-F1
#
_cell.length_a   1.000
_cell.length_b   1.000
_cell.length_c   1.000
_cell.angle_alpha   90.00
_cell.angle_beta   90.00
_cell.angle_gamma   90.00
#
_symmetry.space_group_name_H-M   'P 1'
#
loop_
_entity.id
_entity.type
_entity.pdbx_description
1 polymer ?
#
loop_
_entity_poly.entity_id
_entity_poly.type
_entity_poly.pdbx_seq_one_letter_code
_entity_poly.pdbx_strand_id
1 'polypeptide(L)'
;AGRCPKPLKNRDVVTLRSWHVQDGYHAIINFSVKHPKYPPRKDLVRAVSLLTGYLVHSTGPSSCRLTYLAQVDPKGSLPKWVVNKASQYLAP
;
A
#
# COMPACT_ATOMS: atom_id res chain seq x y z
N ALA A 1 4.81 -2.29 -10.48
CA ALA A 1 5.93 -2.56 -9.55
C ALA A 1 6.51 -1.22 -9.08
N GLY A 2 6.75 -1.06 -7.78
CA GLY A 2 7.37 0.14 -7.23
C GLY A 2 8.87 0.14 -7.49
N ARG A 3 9.39 1.27 -8.00
CA ARG A 3 10.83 1.45 -8.21
C ARG A 3 11.50 1.79 -6.88
N CYS A 4 12.63 1.18 -6.60
CA CYS A 4 13.47 1.52 -5.45
C CYS A 4 14.80 2.11 -5.92
N PRO A 5 15.41 3.02 -5.14
CA PRO A 5 16.73 3.53 -5.45
C PRO A 5 17.75 2.39 -5.42
N LYS A 6 18.68 2.38 -6.37
CA LYS A 6 19.81 1.44 -6.37
C LYS A 6 20.61 1.62 -5.07
N PRO A 7 21.13 0.56 -4.45
CA PRO A 7 21.25 -0.82 -4.95
C PRO A 7 20.05 -1.74 -4.67
N LEU A 8 18.93 -1.22 -4.17
CA LEU A 8 17.79 -2.03 -3.77
C LEU A 8 17.04 -2.60 -4.99
N LYS A 9 16.65 -3.87 -4.91
CA LYS A 9 15.73 -4.47 -5.90
C LYS A 9 14.35 -3.79 -5.85
N ASN A 10 13.69 -3.70 -7.00
CA ASN A 10 12.33 -3.16 -7.08
C ASN A 10 11.32 -4.09 -6.38
N ARG A 11 10.16 -3.55 -5.97
CA ARG A 11 9.12 -4.32 -5.29
C ARG A 11 7.87 -4.50 -6.15
N ASP A 12 7.24 -5.65 -6.04
CA ASP A 12 5.86 -5.86 -6.49
C ASP A 12 4.94 -6.26 -5.34
N VAL A 13 3.64 -6.08 -5.55
CA VAL A 13 2.57 -6.51 -4.65
C VAL A 13 1.47 -7.14 -5.49
N VAL A 14 0.78 -8.13 -4.92
CA VAL A 14 -0.44 -8.70 -5.47
C VAL A 14 -1.50 -8.55 -4.40
N THR A 15 -2.52 -7.73 -4.67
CA THR A 15 -3.53 -7.38 -3.67
C THR A 15 -4.92 -7.77 -4.12
N LEU A 16 -5.74 -8.21 -3.18
CA LEU A 16 -7.19 -8.19 -3.32
C LEU A 16 -7.66 -6.83 -2.83
N ARG A 17 -8.52 -6.17 -3.61
CA ARG A 17 -9.06 -4.86 -3.29
C ARG A 17 -10.58 -4.90 -3.37
N SER A 18 -11.22 -4.28 -2.39
CA SER A 18 -12.64 -4.01 -2.40
C SER A 18 -12.88 -2.55 -2.07
N TRP A 19 -14.08 -2.07 -2.38
CA TRP A 19 -14.53 -0.74 -2.03
C TRP A 19 -15.95 -0.79 -1.51
N HIS A 20 -16.31 0.20 -0.71
CA HIS A 20 -17.65 0.36 -0.15
C HIS A 20 -18.01 1.84 -0.06
N VAL A 21 -19.28 2.17 -0.25
CA VAL A 21 -19.80 3.53 -0.14
C VAL A 21 -20.95 3.53 0.84
N GLN A 22 -20.89 4.41 1.83
CA GLN A 22 -21.91 4.52 2.86
C GLN A 22 -21.91 5.93 3.48
N ASP A 23 -23.06 6.58 3.53
CA ASP A 23 -23.32 7.80 4.32
C ASP A 23 -22.25 8.92 4.15
N GLY A 24 -21.86 9.22 2.92
CA GLY A 24 -20.84 10.25 2.63
C GLY A 24 -19.39 9.80 2.87
N TYR A 25 -19.19 8.53 3.24
CA TYR A 25 -17.90 7.86 3.28
C TYR A 25 -17.71 6.95 2.08
N HIS A 26 -16.51 6.98 1.50
CA HIS A 26 -16.07 6.06 0.47
C HIS A 26 -14.80 5.38 0.98
N ALA A 27 -14.82 4.07 1.11
CA ALA A 27 -13.69 3.29 1.55
C ALA A 27 -13.15 2.45 0.40
N ILE A 28 -11.83 2.40 0.26
CA ILE A 28 -11.12 1.43 -0.56
C ILE A 28 -10.15 0.72 0.36
N ILE A 29 -10.23 -0.60 0.44
CA ILE A 29 -9.35 -1.41 1.31
C ILE A 29 -8.72 -2.52 0.47
N ASN A 30 -7.45 -2.77 0.73
CA ASN A 30 -6.73 -3.87 0.12
C ASN A 30 -5.73 -4.53 1.08
N PHE A 31 -5.45 -5.79 0.82
CA PHE A 31 -4.42 -6.57 1.48
C PHE A 31 -3.79 -7.54 0.48
N SER A 32 -2.62 -8.07 0.80
CA SER A 32 -1.88 -8.95 -0.12
C SER A 32 -2.46 -10.35 -0.15
N VAL A 33 -2.56 -10.91 -1.36
CA VAL A 33 -2.99 -12.29 -1.59
C VAL A 33 -1.95 -13.03 -2.42
N LYS A 34 -1.96 -14.36 -2.33
CA LYS A 34 -1.17 -15.23 -3.21
C LYS A 34 -2.05 -15.69 -4.36
N HIS A 35 -1.73 -15.29 -5.59
CA HIS A 35 -2.43 -15.74 -6.78
C HIS A 35 -1.55 -16.73 -7.57
N PRO A 36 -2.03 -17.94 -7.93
CA PRO A 36 -1.20 -18.96 -8.60
C PRO A 36 -0.53 -18.48 -9.90
N LYS A 37 -1.23 -17.65 -10.69
CA LYS A 37 -0.67 -17.06 -11.93
C LYS A 37 0.36 -15.95 -11.70
N TYR A 38 0.55 -15.49 -10.46
CA TYR A 38 1.46 -14.38 -10.12
C TYR A 38 2.43 -14.77 -8.96
N PRO A 39 3.28 -15.79 -9.15
CA PRO A 39 4.29 -16.15 -8.18
C PRO A 39 5.34 -15.04 -8.00
N PRO A 40 6.17 -15.07 -6.94
CA PRO A 40 7.30 -14.16 -6.77
C PRO A 40 8.28 -14.26 -7.94
N ARG A 41 8.82 -13.11 -8.36
CA ARG A 41 9.81 -13.03 -9.45
C ARG A 41 11.22 -12.86 -8.89
N LYS A 42 12.25 -13.39 -9.57
CA LYS A 42 13.65 -13.35 -9.11
C LYS A 42 14.28 -11.94 -9.10
N ASP A 43 13.83 -11.08 -10.01
CA ASP A 43 14.30 -9.72 -10.21
C ASP A 43 13.63 -8.70 -9.27
N LEU A 44 12.57 -9.10 -8.57
CA LEU A 44 11.79 -8.26 -7.67
C LEU A 44 11.74 -8.85 -6.26
N VAL A 45 11.47 -8.00 -5.28
CA VAL A 45 11.09 -8.44 -3.93
C VAL A 45 9.56 -8.35 -3.82
N ARG A 46 8.90 -9.48 -3.51
CA ARG A 46 7.45 -9.49 -3.22
C ARG A 46 7.22 -8.86 -1.86
N ALA A 47 6.72 -7.63 -1.85
CA ALA A 47 6.30 -6.94 -0.64
C ALA A 47 4.93 -7.47 -0.18
N VAL A 48 4.62 -7.26 1.10
CA VAL A 48 3.36 -7.64 1.72
C VAL A 48 2.70 -6.40 2.31
N SER A 49 1.64 -5.92 1.66
CA SER A 49 0.66 -5.04 2.28
C SER A 49 -0.23 -5.87 3.20
N LEU A 50 -0.10 -5.67 4.51
CA LEU A 50 -0.95 -6.32 5.52
C LEU A 50 -2.34 -5.69 5.51
N LEU A 51 -2.36 -4.36 5.48
CA LEU A 51 -3.56 -3.55 5.30
C LEU A 51 -3.15 -2.26 4.59
N THR A 52 -3.91 -1.84 3.59
CA THR A 52 -3.80 -0.50 3.03
C THR A 52 -5.19 -0.05 2.61
N GLY A 53 -5.50 1.21 2.84
CA GLY A 53 -6.78 1.74 2.43
C GLY A 53 -6.83 3.25 2.40
N TYR A 54 -7.89 3.71 1.75
CA TYR A 54 -8.27 5.10 1.63
C TYR A 54 -9.68 5.25 2.18
N LEU A 55 -9.88 6.21 3.07
CA LEU A 55 -11.18 6.63 3.54
C LEU A 55 -11.39 8.08 3.08
N VAL A 56 -12.33 8.28 2.17
CA VAL A 56 -12.79 9.60 1.75
C VAL A 56 -14.05 9.92 2.53
N HIS A 57 -14.06 11.03 3.24
CA HIS A 57 -15.24 11.54 3.95
C HIS A 57 -15.61 12.89 3.38
N SER A 58 -16.82 13.05 2.84
CA SER A 58 -17.29 14.35 2.37
C SER A 58 -17.38 15.34 3.54
N THR A 59 -16.89 16.56 3.34
CA THR A 59 -16.98 17.66 4.33
C THR A 59 -17.81 18.83 3.80
N GLY A 60 -18.47 18.66 2.66
CA GLY A 60 -19.29 19.66 1.97
C GLY A 60 -19.44 19.34 0.48
N PRO A 61 -20.23 20.15 -0.27
CA PRO A 61 -20.53 19.88 -1.69
C PRO A 61 -19.31 19.83 -2.62
N SER A 62 -18.21 20.50 -2.24
CA SER A 62 -16.97 20.60 -3.01
C SER A 62 -15.72 20.31 -2.18
N SER A 63 -15.86 19.67 -1.01
CA SER A 63 -14.74 19.37 -0.12
C SER A 63 -14.83 17.96 0.48
N CYS A 64 -13.67 17.37 0.75
CA CYS A 64 -13.59 16.10 1.46
C CYS A 64 -12.32 16.02 2.29
N ARG A 65 -12.31 15.10 3.26
CA ARG A 65 -11.13 14.66 3.98
C ARG A 65 -10.74 13.28 3.47
N LEU A 66 -9.50 13.14 3.01
CA LEU A 66 -8.92 11.87 2.64
C LEU A 66 -8.00 11.38 3.76
N THR A 67 -8.25 10.19 4.28
CA THR A 67 -7.38 9.49 5.21
C THR A 67 -6.76 8.28 4.52
N TYR A 68 -5.43 8.25 4.45
CA TYR A 68 -4.67 7.10 3.98
C TYR A 68 -4.11 6.34 5.17
N LEU A 69 -4.36 5.03 5.22
CA LEU A 69 -3.81 4.15 6.25
C LEU A 69 -3.11 2.99 5.57
N ALA A 70 -1.86 2.74 5.95
CA ALA A 70 -1.06 1.67 5.37
C ALA A 70 -0.13 1.01 6.38
N GLN A 71 -0.14 -0.32 6.38
CA GLN A 71 0.82 -1.17 7.05
C GLN A 71 1.40 -2.14 6.01
N VAL A 72 2.65 -1.88 5.62
CA VAL A 72 3.32 -2.60 4.53
C VAL A 72 4.68 -3.08 5.02
N ASP A 73 4.97 -4.36 4.78
CA ASP A 73 6.29 -4.94 4.90
C ASP A 73 6.94 -5.02 3.50
N PRO A 74 7.90 -4.14 3.17
CA PRO A 74 8.56 -4.13 1.86
C PRO A 74 9.50 -5.33 1.66
N LYS A 75 9.73 -6.14 2.71
CA LYS A 75 10.64 -7.30 2.72
C LYS A 75 12.05 -6.96 2.23
N GLY A 76 12.87 -8.00 2.08
CA GLY A 76 14.27 -7.88 1.66
C GLY A 76 15.18 -7.46 2.81
N SER A 77 16.26 -6.77 2.47
CA SER A 77 17.35 -6.44 3.41
C SER A 77 17.18 -5.13 4.18
N LEU A 78 16.06 -4.43 4.02
CA LEU A 78 15.85 -3.14 4.69
C LEU A 78 15.49 -3.35 6.17
N PRO A 79 16.23 -2.75 7.12
CA PRO A 79 15.84 -2.75 8.53
C PRO A 79 14.49 -2.06 8.72
N LYS A 80 13.65 -2.59 9.62
CA LYS A 80 12.29 -2.07 9.88
C LYS A 80 12.27 -0.57 10.22
N TRP A 81 13.25 -0.08 10.97
CA TRP A 81 13.31 1.34 11.35
C TRP A 81 13.52 2.27 10.14
N VAL A 82 14.28 1.83 9.12
CA VAL A 82 14.49 2.59 7.87
C VAL A 82 13.18 2.68 7.10
N VAL A 83 12.43 1.58 7.04
CA VAL A 83 11.11 1.53 6.39
C VAL A 83 10.15 2.50 7.07
N ASN A 84 10.04 2.44 8.39
CA ASN A 84 9.14 3.32 9.14
C ASN A 84 9.48 4.80 8.94
N LYS A 85 10.77 5.15 8.99
CA LYS A 85 11.22 6.53 8.80
C LYS A 85 10.94 7.01 7.37
N ALA A 86 11.26 6.21 6.35
CA ALA A 86 10.98 6.57 4.96
C ALA A 86 9.48 6.74 4.69
N SER A 87 8.65 5.87 5.25
CA SER A 87 7.19 5.99 5.12
C SER A 87 6.64 7.26 5.74
N GLN A 88 7.24 7.81 6.80
CA GLN A 88 6.82 9.09 7.37
C GLN A 88 7.15 10.28 6.46
N TYR A 89 8.26 10.23 5.73
CA TYR A 89 8.65 11.30 4.79
C TYR A 89 7.93 11.22 3.44
N LEU A 90 7.47 10.03 3.06
CA LEU A 90 6.92 9.74 1.73
C LEU A 90 5.43 9.40 1.75
N ALA A 91 4.81 9.36 2.94
CA ALA A 91 3.35 9.27 3.03
C ALA A 91 2.71 10.52 2.38
N PRO A 92 1.53 10.38 1.77
CA PRO A 92 0.77 11.50 1.22
C PRO A 92 0.44 12.57 2.28
#